data_AF-A0A923V4U7-F1
#
_entry.id   AF-A0A923V4U7-F1
#
_cell.length_a   1.000
_cell.length_b   1.000
_cell.length_c   1.000
_cell.angle_alpha   90.00
_cell.angle_beta   90.00
_cell.angle_gamma   90.00
#
_symmetry.space_group_name_H-M   'P 1'
#
loop_
_entity.id
_entity.type
_entity.pdbx_description
1 polymer ?
#
loop_
_entity_poly.entity_id
_entity_poly.type
_entity_poly.pdbx_seq_one_letter_code
_entity_poly.pdbx_strand_id
1 'polypeptide(L)' 'SVEVKYGPYRSGDIPHSLANISKAQRLLGYTPTHGIKDGLEEALDWYWKNLK' A
#
# COMPACT_ATOMS: atom_id res chain seq x y z
N SER A 1 10.25 -13.22 15.08
CA SER A 1 10.34 -12.08 14.14
C SER A 1 11.39 -12.40 13.10
N VAL A 2 11.20 -11.92 11.87
CA VAL A 2 12.24 -12.01 10.82
C VAL A 2 13.03 -10.70 10.86
N GLU A 3 14.35 -10.78 10.77
CA GLU A 3 15.22 -9.60 10.78
C GLU A 3 15.17 -8.87 9.43
N VAL A 4 15.05 -7.53 9.47
CA VAL A 4 15.07 -6.69 8.27
C VAL A 4 16.51 -6.53 7.78
N LYS A 5 16.76 -6.84 6.51
CA LYS A 5 18.05 -6.59 5.84
C LYS A 5 17.97 -5.33 4.99
N TYR A 6 18.73 -4.30 5.34
CA TYR A 6 18.77 -3.04 4.59
C TYR A 6 19.74 -3.15 3.40
N GLY A 7 19.20 -2.97 2.19
CA GLY A 7 19.97 -2.91 0.95
C GLY A 7 20.22 -1.48 0.46
N PRO A 8 20.97 -1.30 -0.64
CA PRO A 8 21.17 0.01 -1.26
C PRO A 8 19.85 0.56 -1.85
N TYR A 9 19.76 1.88 -1.99
CA TYR A 9 18.67 2.51 -2.73
C TYR A 9 18.67 2.05 -4.19
N ARG A 10 17.49 1.79 -4.75
CA ARG A 10 17.37 1.42 -6.16
C ARG A 10 17.45 2.67 -7.02
N SER A 11 18.24 2.59 -8.09
CA SER A 11 18.34 3.68 -9.07
C SER A 11 16.97 3.94 -9.69
N GLY A 12 16.51 5.20 -9.62
CA GLY A 12 15.20 5.64 -10.13
C GLY A 12 14.06 5.64 -9.12
N ASP A 13 14.27 5.17 -7.87
CA ASP A 13 13.23 5.24 -6.83
C ASP A 13 12.96 6.70 -6.43
N ILE A 14 11.68 7.06 -6.29
CA ILE A 14 11.24 8.35 -5.73
C ILE A 14 11.10 8.19 -4.21
N PRO A 15 11.80 8.99 -3.38
CA PRO A 15 11.84 8.78 -1.93
C PRO A 15 10.51 9.01 -1.20
N HIS A 16 9.75 10.03 -1.62
CA HIS A 16 8.51 10.43 -0.97
C HIS A 16 7.44 10.69 -2.01
N SER A 17 6.26 10.11 -1.81
CA SER A 17 5.11 10.28 -2.68
C SER A 17 3.84 10.35 -1.84
N LEU A 18 3.06 11.42 -2.06
CA LEU A 18 1.77 11.64 -1.39
C LEU A 18 0.76 12.14 -2.43
N ALA A 19 -0.29 11.35 -2.65
CA ALA A 19 -1.31 11.69 -3.62
C ALA A 19 -2.32 12.72 -3.06
N ASN A 20 -2.66 13.73 -3.85
CA ASN A 20 -3.86 14.53 -3.63
C ASN A 20 -5.05 13.86 -4.35
N ILE A 21 -6.04 13.41 -3.58
CA ILE A 21 -7.22 12.70 -4.11
C ILE A 21 -8.45 13.59 -4.29
N SER A 22 -8.34 14.90 -4.04
CA SER A 22 -9.48 15.82 -4.04
C SER A 22 -10.22 15.89 -5.38
N LYS A 23 -9.52 15.67 -6.51
CA LYS A 23 -10.16 15.61 -7.83
C LYS A 23 -11.11 14.42 -7.95
N ALA A 24 -10.71 13.24 -7.48
CA ALA A 24 -11.55 12.04 -7.50
C ALA A 24 -12.73 12.18 -6.54
N GLN A 25 -12.51 12.72 -5.35
CA GLN A 25 -13.58 13.03 -4.40
C GLN A 25 -14.62 13.95 -5.02
N ARG A 26 -14.19 15.07 -5.63
CA ARG A 26 -15.08 16.07 -6.22
C ARG A 26 -15.85 15.56 -7.44
N LEU A 27 -15.18 14.84 -8.35
CA LEU A 27 -15.77 14.48 -9.64
C LEU A 27 -16.49 13.13 -9.61
N LEU A 28 -16.11 12.22 -8.71
CA LEU A 28 -16.60 10.84 -8.68
C LEU A 28 -17.24 10.46 -7.35
N GLY A 29 -17.28 11.36 -6.36
CA GLY A 29 -17.75 11.04 -5.01
C GLY A 29 -16.87 10.00 -4.31
N TYR A 30 -15.63 9.82 -4.77
CA TYR A 30 -14.73 8.78 -4.25
C TYR A 30 -14.48 8.99 -2.75
N THR A 31 -14.77 7.97 -1.95
CA THR A 31 -14.51 7.96 -0.51
C THR A 31 -13.69 6.71 -0.18
N PRO A 32 -12.39 6.84 0.15
CA PRO A 32 -11.56 5.69 0.50
C PRO A 32 -12.07 5.06 1.79
N THR A 33 -12.18 3.73 1.78
CA THR A 33 -12.75 2.96 2.90
C THR A 33 -11.70 2.20 3.71
N HIS A 34 -10.51 2.01 3.17
CA HIS A 34 -9.44 1.21 3.80
C HIS A 34 -8.19 2.05 4.01
N GLY A 35 -7.58 1.90 5.19
CA GLY A 35 -6.19 2.29 5.42
C GLY A 35 -5.22 1.17 5.04
N ILE A 36 -3.91 1.45 5.17
CA ILE A 36 -2.87 0.46 4.89
C ILE A 36 -3.01 -0.78 5.78
N LYS A 37 -3.39 -0.60 7.04
CA LYS A 37 -3.53 -1.71 8.00
C LYS A 37 -4.64 -2.67 7.57
N ASP A 38 -5.84 -2.16 7.33
CA ASP A 38 -7.01 -2.97 6.97
C ASP A 38 -6.75 -3.73 5.66
N GLY A 39 -6.20 -3.03 4.66
CA GLY A 39 -5.84 -3.66 3.39
C GLY A 39 -4.74 -4.72 3.51
N LEU A 40 -3.80 -4.56 4.43
CA LEU A 40 -2.75 -5.55 4.67
C LEU A 40 -3.31 -6.81 5.34
N GLU A 41 -4.22 -6.67 6.29
CA GLU A 41 -4.88 -7.81 6.95
C GLU A 41 -5.62 -8.68 5.92
N GLU A 42 -6.42 -8.07 5.04
CA GLU A 42 -7.14 -8.79 3.98
C GLU A 42 -6.21 -9.46 2.97
N ALA A 43 -5.14 -8.76 2.57
CA ALA A 43 -4.17 -9.30 1.64
C ALA A 43 -3.46 -10.53 2.21
N LEU A 44 -2.95 -10.44 3.45
CA LEU A 44 -2.25 -11.55 4.12
C LEU A 44 -3.12 -12.80 4.21
N ASP A 45 -4.40 -12.62 4.51
CA ASP A 45 -5.40 -13.68 4.53
C ASP A 45 -5.47 -14.44 3.19
N TRP A 46 -5.45 -13.71 2.08
CA TRP A 46 -5.43 -14.30 0.74
C TRP A 46 -4.10 -15.01 0.46
N TYR A 47 -2.96 -14.39 0.76
CA TYR A 47 -1.63 -14.98 0.56
C TYR A 47 -1.50 -16.32 1.28
N TRP A 48 -1.94 -16.40 2.53
CA TRP A 48 -1.85 -17.62 3.33
C TRP A 48 -2.68 -18.78 2.76
N LYS A 49 -3.83 -18.46 2.16
CA LYS A 49 -4.75 -19.46 1.59
C LYS A 49 -4.30 -19.94 0.21
N ASN A 50 -3.65 -19.10 -0.58
CA ASN A 50 -3.49 -19.33 -2.03
C ASN A 50 -2.03 -19.48 -2.50
N LEU A 51 -1.04 -19.05 -1.72
CA LEU A 51 0.37 -19.16 -2.08
C LEU A 51 1.08 -20.10 -1.10
N LYS A 52 1.18 -21.36 -1.50
CA LYS A 52 2.06 -22.38 -0.92
C LYS A 52 3.19 -22.70 -1.88
#